data_AF-A0A9R1X8Q0-F1
#
_entry.id   AF-A0A9R1X8Q0-F1
#
_cell.length_a   1.000
_cell.length_b   1.000
_cell.length_c   1.000
_cell.angle_alpha   90.00
_cell.angle_beta   90.00
_cell.angle_gamma   90.00
#
_symmetry.space_group_name_H-M   'P 1'
#
loop_
_entity.id
_entity.type
_entity.pdbx_description
1 polymer ?
#
loop_
_entity_poly.entity_id
_entity_poly.type
_entity_poly.pdbx_seq_one_letter_code
_entity_poly.pdbx_strand_id
1 'polypeptide(L)'
;MVELVLEEKDAGNWIYRGEGGLNIVLAYKGSSPNFIGKVLRVRKVKRNGSEFEKAPSALSTHECLVWERVGDLLSASTKDIVNHMYAKHVMSPLLGSQHVDPGVRVQVTKEFLECVHKGVLFKRPSWRVDNARVNTLHDSALLMSDHSIFPHGINAFF
;
A
#
# COMPACT_ATOMS: atom_id res chain seq x y z
N MET A 1 15.82 -6.60 -13.21
CA MET A 1 15.05 -7.00 -12.01
C MET A 1 13.67 -7.37 -12.52
N VAL A 2 13.17 -8.59 -12.28
CA VAL A 2 11.84 -8.97 -12.75
C VAL A 2 10.83 -8.15 -11.97
N GLU A 3 10.02 -7.35 -12.67
CA GLU A 3 8.97 -6.55 -12.05
C GLU A 3 7.89 -7.51 -11.54
N LEU A 4 7.64 -7.49 -10.23
CA LEU A 4 6.67 -8.38 -9.59
C LEU A 4 5.27 -7.81 -9.85
N VAL A 5 4.49 -8.50 -10.68
CA VAL A 5 3.10 -8.16 -11.02
C VAL A 5 2.17 -9.14 -10.32
N LEU A 6 1.22 -8.63 -9.52
CA LEU A 6 0.13 -9.43 -8.95
C LEU A 6 -1.06 -9.42 -9.90
N GLU A 7 -1.48 -10.60 -10.33
CA GLU A 7 -2.57 -10.83 -11.28
C GLU A 7 -3.82 -11.35 -10.57
N GLU A 8 -4.94 -11.46 -11.27
CA GLU A 8 -6.21 -11.96 -10.75
C GLU A 8 -6.07 -13.26 -9.92
N LYS A 9 -5.29 -14.22 -10.42
CA LYS A 9 -5.04 -15.52 -9.77
C LYS A 9 -4.41 -15.40 -8.38
N ASP A 10 -3.68 -14.32 -8.14
CA ASP A 10 -2.97 -14.08 -6.88
C ASP A 10 -3.89 -13.52 -5.80
N ALA A 11 -5.04 -12.93 -6.16
CA ALA A 11 -5.95 -12.28 -5.21
C ALA A 11 -6.43 -13.24 -4.12
N GLY A 12 -6.63 -14.52 -4.47
CA GLY A 12 -7.03 -15.57 -3.53
C GLY A 12 -6.04 -15.82 -2.40
N ASN A 13 -4.77 -15.39 -2.54
CA ASN A 13 -3.71 -15.54 -1.53
C ASN A 13 -3.62 -14.38 -0.53
N TRP A 14 -4.49 -13.37 -0.64
CA TRP A 14 -4.50 -12.20 0.23
C TRP A 14 -5.80 -12.16 1.03
N ILE A 15 -5.70 -11.93 2.34
CA ILE A 15 -6.87 -11.85 3.23
C ILE A 15 -6.95 -10.50 3.93
N TYR A 16 -8.18 -10.03 4.12
CA TYR A 16 -8.43 -8.79 4.84
C TYR A 16 -7.80 -8.82 6.24
N ARG A 17 -6.94 -7.83 6.53
CA ARG A 17 -6.32 -7.64 7.84
C ARG A 17 -6.90 -6.43 8.57
N GLY A 18 -7.19 -5.36 7.83
CA GLY A 18 -7.74 -4.13 8.40
C GLY A 18 -7.77 -3.00 7.38
N GLU A 19 -8.25 -1.82 7.80
CA GLU A 19 -8.24 -0.63 6.95
C GLU A 19 -8.18 0.67 7.77
N GLY A 20 -7.57 1.69 7.18
CA GLY A 20 -7.62 3.08 7.66
C GLY A 20 -8.56 3.93 6.81
N GLY A 21 -8.50 5.25 6.92
CA GLY A 21 -9.26 6.15 6.04
C GLY A 21 -8.88 6.02 4.56
N LEU A 22 -7.63 5.66 4.29
CA LEU A 22 -6.98 5.81 3.00
C LEU A 22 -6.60 4.50 2.30
N ASN A 23 -6.41 3.43 3.06
CA ASN A 23 -5.87 2.16 2.55
C ASN A 23 -6.59 0.98 3.20
N ILE A 24 -6.67 -0.13 2.45
CA ILE A 24 -6.97 -1.47 2.95
C ILE A 24 -5.64 -2.21 3.08
N VAL A 25 -5.50 -3.01 4.13
CA VAL A 25 -4.34 -3.86 4.39
C VAL A 25 -4.77 -5.31 4.30
N LEU A 26 -4.02 -6.08 3.53
CA LEU A 26 -4.24 -7.50 3.31
C LEU A 26 -3.02 -8.29 3.81
N ALA A 27 -3.22 -9.34 4.60
CA ALA A 27 -2.14 -10.25 4.97
C ALA A 27 -2.01 -11.36 3.92
N TYR A 28 -0.78 -11.77 3.62
CA TYR A 28 -0.53 -12.91 2.74
C TYR A 28 -0.84 -14.22 3.47
N LYS A 29 -1.54 -15.13 2.79
CA LYS A 29 -1.86 -16.49 3.28
C LYS A 29 -1.47 -17.61 2.31
N GLY A 30 -0.80 -17.26 1.21
CA GLY A 30 -0.32 -18.25 0.26
C GLY A 30 1.01 -18.89 0.70
N SER A 31 1.65 -19.60 -0.22
CA SER A 31 2.89 -20.34 0.03
C SER A 31 4.13 -19.76 -0.69
N SER A 32 3.97 -18.69 -1.49
CA SER A 32 5.11 -18.10 -2.21
C SER A 32 6.10 -17.46 -1.24
N PRO A 33 7.38 -17.88 -1.23
CA PRO A 33 8.39 -17.36 -0.31
C PRO A 33 8.58 -15.84 -0.36
N ASN A 34 8.31 -15.23 -1.52
CA ASN A 34 8.45 -13.78 -1.71
C ASN A 34 7.46 -12.96 -0.87
N PHE A 35 6.36 -13.57 -0.41
CA PHE A 35 5.25 -12.89 0.26
C PHE A 35 4.96 -13.43 1.67
N ILE A 36 5.59 -14.52 2.10
CA ILE A 36 5.42 -15.05 3.46
C ILE A 36 5.82 -13.97 4.48
N GLY A 37 4.95 -13.73 5.46
CA GLY A 37 5.17 -12.69 6.48
C GLY A 37 5.06 -11.26 5.95
N LYS A 38 4.39 -11.05 4.80
CA LYS A 38 4.14 -9.73 4.23
C LYS A 38 2.66 -9.34 4.26
N VAL A 39 2.43 -8.03 4.26
CA VAL A 39 1.12 -7.42 4.02
C VAL A 39 1.15 -6.57 2.76
N LEU A 40 0.00 -6.48 2.08
CA LEU A 40 -0.21 -5.60 0.95
C LEU A 40 -1.12 -4.45 1.36
N ARG A 41 -0.66 -3.22 1.12
CA ARG A 41 -1.42 -1.99 1.36
C ARG A 41 -1.95 -1.48 0.03
N VAL A 42 -3.26 -1.51 -0.12
CA VAL A 42 -4.00 -1.16 -1.34
C VAL A 42 -4.79 0.12 -1.12
N ARG A 43 -4.77 1.02 -2.10
CA ARG A 43 -5.46 2.31 -1.99
C ARG A 43 -6.96 2.22 -2.08
N LYS A 44 -7.62 3.13 -1.35
CA LYS A 44 -9.05 3.39 -1.46
C LYS A 44 -9.34 4.67 -2.23
N VAL A 45 -10.53 4.72 -2.81
CA VAL A 45 -11.16 5.93 -3.35
C VAL A 45 -12.50 6.12 -2.63
N LYS A 46 -12.82 7.38 -2.27
CA LYS A 46 -14.12 7.73 -1.67
C LYS A 46 -15.22 7.54 -2.70
N ARG A 47 -16.38 7.00 -2.32
CA ARG A 47 -17.50 6.84 -3.26
C ARG A 47 -18.09 8.16 -3.76
N ASN A 48 -18.01 9.21 -2.94
CA ASN A 48 -18.62 10.52 -3.23
C ASN A 48 -17.58 11.53 -3.76
N GLY A 49 -16.37 11.11 -4.10
CA GLY A 49 -15.38 11.98 -4.75
C GLY A 49 -15.61 12.00 -6.26
N SER A 50 -15.52 13.17 -6.88
CA SER A 50 -15.51 13.29 -8.34
C SER A 50 -14.40 12.41 -8.93
N GLU A 51 -14.77 11.31 -9.59
CA GLU A 51 -13.83 10.37 -10.22
C GLU A 51 -13.11 10.98 -11.45
N PHE A 52 -13.39 12.25 -11.76
CA PHE A 52 -13.08 12.92 -13.04
C PHE A 52 -12.36 14.26 -12.92
N GLU A 53 -11.97 14.71 -11.72
CA GLU A 53 -11.03 15.83 -11.66
C GLU A 53 -9.66 15.31 -12.10
N LYS A 54 -9.06 15.96 -13.12
CA LYS A 54 -7.67 15.75 -13.57
C LYS A 54 -6.84 15.34 -12.37
N ALA A 55 -6.27 14.13 -12.39
CA ALA A 55 -5.50 13.61 -11.27
C ALA A 55 -4.57 14.73 -10.79
N PRO A 56 -4.82 15.30 -9.59
CA PRO A 56 -4.06 16.45 -9.15
C PRO A 56 -2.59 16.04 -9.11
N SER A 57 -1.70 16.98 -9.43
CA SER A 57 -0.27 16.75 -9.29
C SER A 57 0.04 16.13 -7.93
N ALA A 58 1.00 15.20 -7.88
CA ALA A 58 1.32 14.46 -6.67
C ALA A 58 1.61 15.39 -5.47
N LEU A 59 2.22 16.53 -5.77
CA LEU A 59 2.48 17.66 -4.88
C LEU A 59 1.89 18.94 -5.50
N SER A 60 1.36 19.82 -4.67
CA SER A 60 1.04 21.21 -5.04
C SER A 60 2.31 22.04 -5.20
N THR A 61 2.20 23.20 -5.85
CA THR A 61 3.33 24.14 -6.02
C THR A 61 4.01 24.49 -4.70
N HIS A 62 3.23 24.72 -3.64
CA HIS A 62 3.77 25.06 -2.33
C HIS A 62 4.46 23.86 -1.67
N GLU A 63 3.92 22.65 -1.80
CA GLU A 63 4.58 21.45 -1.29
C GLU A 63 5.91 21.18 -2.00
N CYS A 64 6.01 21.46 -3.32
CA CYS A 64 7.27 21.36 -4.04
C CYS A 64 8.35 22.30 -3.47
N LEU A 65 7.98 23.52 -3.06
CA LEU A 65 8.92 24.46 -2.44
C LEU A 65 9.39 23.97 -1.06
N VAL A 66 8.48 23.42 -0.25
CA VAL A 66 8.82 22.86 1.07
C VAL A 66 9.78 21.67 0.93
N TRP A 67 9.59 20.83 -0.08
CA TRP A 67 10.37 19.61 -0.29
C TRP A 67 11.48 19.77 -1.34
N GLU A 68 11.87 21.00 -1.69
CA GLU A 68 12.80 21.29 -2.78
C GLU A 68 14.15 20.54 -2.66
N ARG A 69 14.59 20.28 -1.43
CA ARG A 69 15.89 19.67 -1.12
C ARG A 69 15.86 18.14 -1.14
N VAL A 70 14.69 17.54 -1.26
CA VAL A 70 14.53 16.08 -1.33
C VAL A 70 14.09 15.72 -2.75
N GLY A 71 15.00 15.88 -3.70
CA GLY A 71 14.73 15.85 -5.15
C GLY A 71 13.94 14.63 -5.64
N ASP A 72 14.18 13.46 -5.04
CA ASP A 72 13.46 12.23 -5.38
C ASP A 72 11.93 12.35 -5.14
N LEU A 73 11.48 13.16 -4.16
CA LEU A 73 10.04 13.42 -3.94
C LEU A 73 9.43 14.23 -5.08
N LEU A 74 10.17 15.18 -5.67
CA LEU A 74 9.65 16.09 -6.69
C LEU A 74 9.43 15.38 -8.04
N SER A 75 10.19 14.33 -8.30
CA SER A 75 10.02 13.49 -9.50
C SER A 75 8.81 12.55 -9.45
N ALA A 76 8.14 12.45 -8.30
CA ALA A 76 7.04 11.50 -8.11
C ALA A 76 5.79 11.91 -8.89
N SER A 77 5.26 11.00 -9.71
CA SER A 77 4.07 11.25 -10.54
C SER A 77 2.75 11.08 -9.80
N THR A 78 2.74 10.39 -8.65
CA THR A 78 1.52 10.13 -7.86
C THR A 78 1.74 10.34 -6.37
N LYS A 79 0.66 10.63 -5.63
CA LYS A 79 0.72 10.77 -4.16
C LYS A 79 1.24 9.53 -3.44
N ASP A 80 1.05 8.34 -4.00
CA ASP A 80 1.57 7.12 -3.39
C ASP A 80 3.09 7.00 -3.54
N ILE A 81 3.63 7.40 -4.69
CA ILE A 81 5.08 7.48 -4.89
C ILE A 81 5.67 8.53 -3.94
N VAL A 82 5.04 9.71 -3.81
CA VAL A 82 5.45 10.73 -2.83
C VAL A 82 5.46 10.16 -1.42
N ASN A 83 4.41 9.46 -0.99
CA ASN A 83 4.34 8.90 0.37
C ASN A 83 5.42 7.84 0.62
N HIS A 84 5.70 6.99 -0.36
CA HIS A 84 6.78 6.01 -0.28
C HIS A 84 8.16 6.70 -0.18
N MET A 85 8.42 7.68 -1.05
CA MET A 85 9.66 8.46 -1.03
C MET A 85 9.81 9.24 0.28
N TYR A 86 8.73 9.82 0.80
CA TYR A 86 8.73 10.51 2.09
C TYR A 86 9.11 9.57 3.24
N ALA A 87 8.50 8.38 3.31
CA ALA A 87 8.86 7.39 4.33
C ALA A 87 10.33 6.98 4.23
N LYS A 88 10.83 6.77 3.00
CA LYS A 88 12.19 6.30 2.72
C LYS A 88 13.26 7.38 2.93
N HIS A 89 13.08 8.57 2.38
CA HIS A 89 14.10 9.62 2.31
C HIS A 89 14.00 10.66 3.43
N VAL A 90 12.84 10.78 4.09
CA VAL A 90 12.64 11.73 5.19
C VAL A 90 12.49 11.01 6.52
N MET A 91 11.53 10.09 6.64
CA MET A 91 11.25 9.46 7.94
C MET A 91 12.31 8.44 8.36
N SER A 92 12.80 7.61 7.44
CA SER A 92 13.77 6.56 7.78
C SER A 92 15.10 7.12 8.34
N PRO A 93 15.69 8.20 7.77
CA PRO A 93 16.88 8.82 8.36
C PRO A 93 16.66 9.44 9.75
N LEU A 94 15.46 9.97 10.01
CA LEU A 94 15.14 10.67 11.26
C LEU A 94 14.78 9.71 12.40
N LEU A 95 14.07 8.61 12.10
CA LEU A 95 13.56 7.66 13.09
C LEU A 95 14.41 6.39 13.20
N GLY A 96 15.37 6.20 12.30
CA GLY A 96 16.18 5.00 12.18
C GLY A 96 15.55 4.00 11.19
N SER A 97 16.35 3.57 10.21
CA SER A 97 15.94 2.63 9.16
C SER A 97 15.59 1.24 9.69
N GLN A 98 16.01 0.91 10.90
CA GLN A 98 15.66 -0.33 11.59
C GLN A 98 14.22 -0.34 12.15
N HIS A 99 13.56 0.82 12.22
CA HIS A 99 12.21 0.97 12.78
C HIS A 99 11.18 1.47 11.75
N VAL A 100 11.62 1.84 10.56
CA VAL A 100 10.77 2.32 9.47
C VAL A 100 10.87 1.35 8.30
N ASP A 101 9.77 0.66 8.00
CA ASP A 101 9.61 -0.09 6.75
C ASP A 101 8.90 0.81 5.73
N PRO A 102 9.60 1.39 4.72
CA PRO A 102 8.97 2.18 3.67
C PRO A 102 8.17 1.31 2.67
N GLY A 103 8.29 -0.02 2.76
CA GLY A 103 7.70 -0.97 1.83
C GLY A 103 8.39 -1.03 0.47
N VAL A 104 7.87 -1.89 -0.40
CA VAL A 104 8.29 -2.04 -1.80
C VAL A 104 7.05 -1.89 -2.68
N ARG A 105 7.13 -1.02 -3.69
CA ARG A 105 6.05 -0.90 -4.69
C ARG A 105 6.01 -2.15 -5.56
N VAL A 106 4.84 -2.74 -5.67
CA VAL A 106 4.58 -3.88 -6.57
C VAL A 106 3.51 -3.49 -7.57
N GLN A 107 3.62 -4.00 -8.79
CA GLN A 107 2.62 -3.78 -9.82
C GLN A 107 1.43 -4.69 -9.55
N VAL A 108 0.24 -4.22 -9.86
CA VAL A 108 -1.01 -4.97 -9.72
C VAL A 108 -1.88 -4.74 -10.94
N THR A 109 -2.56 -5.78 -11.40
CA THR A 109 -3.53 -5.61 -12.48
C THR A 109 -4.86 -5.08 -11.94
N LYS A 110 -5.67 -4.52 -12.85
CA LYS A 110 -7.03 -4.07 -12.51
C LYS A 110 -7.89 -5.24 -12.00
N GLU A 111 -7.77 -6.40 -12.63
CA GLU A 111 -8.50 -7.63 -12.30
C GLU A 111 -8.14 -8.14 -10.90
N PHE A 112 -6.85 -8.07 -10.53
CA PHE A 112 -6.41 -8.34 -9.16
C PHE A 112 -7.14 -7.42 -8.16
N LEU A 113 -7.16 -6.11 -8.42
CA LEU A 113 -7.80 -5.13 -7.53
C LEU A 113 -9.31 -5.30 -7.45
N GLU A 114 -9.97 -5.69 -8.55
CA GLU A 114 -11.39 -6.03 -8.57
C GLU A 114 -11.70 -7.28 -7.74
N CYS A 115 -10.88 -8.33 -7.85
CA CYS A 115 -11.00 -9.53 -7.04
C CYS A 115 -10.77 -9.25 -5.55
N VAL A 116 -9.74 -8.45 -5.23
CA VAL A 116 -9.51 -7.94 -3.87
C VAL A 116 -10.73 -7.17 -3.38
N HIS A 117 -11.26 -6.24 -4.18
CA HIS A 117 -12.41 -5.43 -3.81
C HIS A 117 -13.60 -6.28 -3.39
N LYS A 118 -13.96 -7.27 -4.21
CA LYS A 118 -15.06 -8.22 -3.94
C LYS A 118 -14.76 -9.07 -2.70
N GLY A 119 -13.55 -9.62 -2.60
CA GLY A 119 -13.13 -10.52 -1.53
C GLY A 119 -13.16 -9.91 -0.13
N VAL A 120 -12.99 -8.59 -0.02
CA VAL A 120 -12.99 -7.90 1.28
C VAL A 120 -14.38 -7.42 1.74
N LEU A 121 -15.40 -7.36 0.86
CA LEU A 121 -16.69 -6.70 1.16
C LEU A 121 -17.32 -7.19 2.47
N PHE A 122 -17.41 -8.51 2.66
CA PHE A 122 -18.03 -9.11 3.84
C PHE A 122 -17.16 -9.12 5.09
N LYS A 123 -15.90 -8.65 5.00
CA LYS A 123 -14.97 -8.56 6.14
C LYS A 123 -14.82 -7.13 6.64
N ARG A 124 -15.25 -6.15 5.86
CA ARG A 124 -15.16 -4.72 6.17
C ARG A 124 -16.40 -4.29 6.98
N PRO A 125 -16.26 -3.41 7.98
CA PRO A 125 -17.41 -2.79 8.63
C PRO A 125 -18.29 -2.04 7.62
N SER A 126 -19.61 -2.11 7.72
CA SER A 126 -20.54 -1.56 6.72
C SER A 126 -20.27 -0.08 6.42
N TRP A 127 -20.10 0.75 7.45
CA TRP A 127 -19.78 2.18 7.30
C TRP A 127 -18.47 2.45 6.55
N ARG A 128 -17.50 1.52 6.57
CA ARG A 128 -16.27 1.62 5.77
C ARG A 128 -16.52 1.29 4.30
N VAL A 129 -17.39 0.30 4.03
CA VAL A 129 -17.81 -0.10 2.68
C VAL A 129 -18.57 1.02 1.99
N ASP A 130 -19.42 1.72 2.74
CA ASP A 130 -20.23 2.83 2.25
C ASP A 130 -19.37 4.06 1.95
N ASN A 131 -18.40 4.37 2.82
CA ASN A 131 -17.55 5.55 2.65
C ASN A 131 -16.55 5.44 1.49
N ALA A 132 -15.99 4.25 1.24
CA ALA A 132 -14.91 4.09 0.27
C ALA A 132 -14.78 2.66 -0.28
N ARG A 133 -14.29 2.56 -1.53
CA ARG A 133 -13.99 1.32 -2.23
C ARG A 133 -12.50 1.20 -2.54
N VAL A 134 -12.03 0.01 -2.91
CA VAL A 134 -10.69 -0.16 -3.49
C VAL A 134 -10.60 0.67 -4.77
N ASN A 135 -9.50 1.38 -4.97
CA ASN A 135 -9.27 2.10 -6.22
C ASN A 135 -8.75 1.13 -7.28
N THR A 136 -9.63 0.64 -8.15
CA THR A 136 -9.28 -0.33 -9.20
C THR A 136 -8.60 0.30 -10.43
N LEU A 137 -8.45 1.63 -10.45
CA LEU A 137 -7.73 2.35 -11.51
C LEU A 137 -6.24 2.50 -11.21
N HIS A 138 -5.79 2.16 -10.00
CA HIS A 138 -4.36 2.13 -9.68
C HIS A 138 -3.69 0.88 -10.26
N ASP A 139 -2.42 1.04 -10.61
CA ASP A 139 -1.56 0.00 -11.17
C ASP A 139 -0.60 -0.60 -10.13
N SER A 140 -0.65 -0.12 -8.88
CA SER A 140 0.34 -0.47 -7.88
C SER A 140 -0.20 -0.51 -6.46
N ALA A 141 0.50 -1.29 -5.64
CA ALA A 141 0.29 -1.41 -4.21
C ALA A 141 1.63 -1.40 -3.48
N LEU A 142 1.59 -1.27 -2.14
CA LEU A 142 2.79 -1.28 -1.31
C LEU A 142 2.87 -2.58 -0.52
N LEU A 143 3.90 -3.38 -0.80
CA LEU A 143 4.22 -4.60 -0.07
C LEU A 143 5.10 -4.26 1.13
N MET A 144 4.71 -4.68 2.32
CA MET A 144 5.40 -4.36 3.58
C MET A 144 5.56 -5.62 4.42
N SER A 145 6.45 -5.58 5.41
CA SER A 145 6.55 -6.65 6.41
C SER A 145 5.29 -6.68 7.29
N ASP A 146 4.80 -7.88 7.61
CA ASP A 146 3.74 -8.02 8.59
C ASP A 146 4.33 -7.89 10.00
N HIS A 147 4.28 -6.68 10.54
CA HIS A 147 4.82 -6.38 11.88
C HIS A 147 4.03 -7.03 13.03
N SER A 148 2.96 -7.79 12.76
CA SER A 148 2.32 -8.64 13.76
C SER A 148 2.97 -10.02 13.90
N ILE A 149 3.91 -10.37 13.02
CA ILE A 149 4.59 -11.66 12.99
C ILE A 149 6.05 -11.46 13.41
N PHE A 150 6.50 -12.27 14.36
CA PHE A 150 7.89 -12.30 14.79
C PHE A 150 8.57 -13.56 14.25
N PRO A 151 9.43 -13.45 13.22
CA PRO A 151 10.00 -14.63 12.55
C PRO A 151 10.91 -15.50 13.43
N HIS A 152 11.34 -15.02 14.60
CA HIS A 152 12.26 -15.74 15.49
C HIS A 152 11.72 -15.97 16.92
N GLY A 153 10.40 -15.93 17.14
CA GLY A 153 9.78 -16.04 18.47
C GLY A 153 9.92 -17.39 19.21
N ILE A 154 10.71 -18.35 18.71
CA ILE A 154 10.79 -19.72 19.27
C ILE A 154 12.10 -20.00 20.03
N ASN A 155 13.12 -19.13 19.97
CA ASN A 155 14.42 -19.36 20.64
C ASN A 155 14.71 -18.39 21.80
N ALA A 156 13.73 -18.12 22.66
CA ALA A 156 13.99 -17.44 23.94
C ALA A 156 13.53 -18.35 25.09
N PHE A 157 14.42 -19.23 25.52
CA PHE A 157 14.37 -19.76 26.87
C PHE A 157 14.86 -18.66 27.81
N PHE A 158 14.06 -18.36 28.85
CA PHE A 158 14.38 -17.45 29.95
C PHE A 158 15.56 -17.96 30.77
#